data_AF-A0A101GAH1-F1
#
_entry.id   AF-A0A101GAH1-F1
#
_cell.length_a   1.000
_cell.length_b   1.000
_cell.length_c   1.000
_cell.angle_alpha   90.00
_cell.angle_beta   90.00
_cell.angle_gamma   90.00
#
_symmetry.space_group_name_H-M   'P 1'
#
loop_
_entity.id
_entity.type
_entity.pdbx_description
1 polymer ?
#
loop_
_entity_poly.entity_id
_entity_poly.type
_entity_poly.pdbx_seq_one_letter_code
_entity_poly.pdbx_strand_id
1 'polypeptide(L)'
;MKKLLTVVLIAAFATSAFAQITAIRDIQYTTDASGDSPMNGQTVTISGIVTAEPYAYGNSYFFVQDDNAPWSGIFVYDSAPDDILIAEGDSVTLTGTVEEKYGMTRFTDLTSIVIEKKGVFGIEPIVVTADQIATGAAESESYEAVLVQIRDVAVANPDEGYGEWSVTDGTDTVMIDNGDYYFWPAEYDSIKSITGPLHYDYNNRKIAPRIAYDIVEGVKKGQDKTYTRIQRIQQVRYSDLVKAGEDAESDASYLVREAGDSSLMTVRGTVTMPTGISYAGNGIKFILSDPHGGPWSAILSYNADSTIYPVLFPGDEIEMTG
;
A
#
# COMPACT_ATOMS: atom_id res chain seq x y z
N MET A 1 9.55 80.21 -9.00
CA MET A 1 10.49 79.11 -8.66
C MET A 1 9.67 77.85 -8.39
N LYS A 2 9.49 76.98 -9.39
CA LYS A 2 8.75 75.71 -9.24
C LYS A 2 9.75 74.64 -8.78
N LYS A 3 9.51 74.05 -7.61
CA LYS A 3 10.33 72.97 -7.04
C LYS A 3 10.05 71.68 -7.79
N LEU A 4 11.10 71.06 -8.31
CA LEU A 4 11.07 69.75 -8.98
C LEU A 4 11.10 68.67 -7.90
N LEU A 5 10.01 67.91 -7.75
CA LEU A 5 9.94 66.76 -6.86
C LEU A 5 10.53 65.55 -7.61
N THR A 6 11.68 65.06 -7.17
CA THR A 6 12.25 63.80 -7.69
C THR A 6 11.66 62.66 -6.88
N VAL A 7 10.81 61.84 -7.50
CA VAL A 7 10.31 60.60 -6.91
C VAL A 7 11.34 59.51 -7.22
N VAL A 8 12.02 59.02 -6.18
CA VAL A 8 12.87 57.84 -6.26
C VAL A 8 11.96 56.62 -6.14
N LEU A 9 11.81 55.87 -7.23
CA LEU A 9 11.11 54.59 -7.24
C LEU A 9 12.07 53.52 -6.72
N ILE A 10 11.87 53.05 -5.49
CA ILE A 10 12.57 51.88 -4.95
C ILE A 10 11.80 50.65 -5.43
N ALA A 11 12.34 49.93 -6.40
CA ALA A 11 11.83 48.63 -6.80
C ALA A 11 12.22 47.60 -5.73
N ALA A 12 11.24 47.19 -4.91
CA ALA A 12 11.39 46.04 -4.03
C ALA A 12 11.30 44.76 -4.89
N PHE A 13 12.44 44.13 -5.17
CA PHE A 13 12.46 42.77 -5.70
C PHE A 13 12.13 41.82 -4.55
N ALA A 14 10.91 41.29 -4.53
CA ALA A 14 10.58 40.12 -3.73
C ALA A 14 11.20 38.89 -4.40
N THR A 15 12.36 38.44 -3.92
CA THR A 15 12.87 37.11 -4.27
C THR A 15 12.05 36.09 -3.49
N SER A 16 11.13 35.41 -4.16
CA SER A 16 10.55 34.18 -3.63
C SER A 16 11.67 33.14 -3.57
N ALA A 17 12.24 32.92 -2.39
CA ALA A 17 13.08 31.77 -2.15
C ALA A 17 12.16 30.54 -2.22
N PHE A 18 12.24 29.77 -3.30
CA PHE A 18 11.69 28.42 -3.29
C PHE A 18 12.49 27.64 -2.25
N ALA A 19 11.81 26.96 -1.33
CA ALA A 19 12.49 26.05 -0.41
C ALA A 19 13.24 25.00 -1.25
N GLN A 20 14.51 24.79 -0.95
CA GLN A 20 15.32 23.81 -1.66
C GLN A 20 14.79 22.41 -1.31
N ILE A 21 14.42 21.64 -2.33
CA ILE A 21 14.05 20.23 -2.16
C ILE A 21 15.30 19.45 -1.74
N THR A 22 15.18 18.72 -0.65
CA THR A 22 16.18 17.79 -0.11
C THR A 22 15.80 16.40 -0.61
N ALA A 23 16.77 15.67 -1.16
CA ALA A 23 16.54 14.28 -1.56
C ALA A 23 16.32 13.43 -0.30
N ILE A 24 15.39 12.48 -0.36
CA ILE A 24 15.13 11.58 0.77
C ILE A 24 16.39 10.78 1.11
N ARG A 25 17.19 10.43 0.10
CA ARG A 25 18.51 9.83 0.30
C ARG A 25 19.45 10.66 1.16
N ASP A 26 19.44 11.99 1.07
CA ASP A 26 20.31 12.85 1.88
C ASP A 26 19.86 12.89 3.36
N ILE A 27 18.58 12.60 3.61
CA ILE A 27 18.01 12.42 4.95
C ILE A 27 18.36 11.02 5.48
N GLN A 28 18.19 9.99 4.66
CA GLN A 28 18.23 8.60 5.10
C GLN A 28 19.64 8.01 5.13
N TYR A 29 20.47 8.27 4.11
CA TYR A 29 21.77 7.63 4.00
C TYR A 29 22.70 8.03 5.15
N THR A 30 23.14 7.03 5.90
CA THR A 30 24.11 7.20 6.97
C THR A 30 25.17 6.10 6.95
N THR A 31 26.34 6.42 7.49
CA THR A 31 27.37 5.44 7.85
C THR A 31 27.51 5.29 9.37
N ASP A 32 26.64 5.97 10.14
CA ASP A 32 26.58 5.77 11.58
C ASP A 32 26.09 4.36 11.89
N ALA A 33 26.73 3.73 12.87
CA ALA A 33 26.37 2.38 13.29
C ALA A 33 25.01 2.32 13.98
N SER A 34 24.47 3.46 14.45
CA SER A 34 23.12 3.51 15.02
C SER A 34 22.01 3.50 13.97
N GLY A 35 22.31 3.84 12.71
CA GLY A 35 21.30 4.05 11.67
C GLY A 35 20.74 5.49 11.63
N ASP A 36 21.11 6.35 12.57
CA ASP A 36 20.54 7.70 12.69
C ASP A 36 20.83 8.57 11.45
N SER A 37 19.80 9.32 11.04
CA SER A 37 19.87 10.32 10.00
C SER A 37 20.91 11.41 10.30
N PRO A 38 21.75 11.82 9.32
CA PRO A 38 22.60 13.00 9.44
C PRO A 38 21.81 14.32 9.53
N MET A 39 20.49 14.28 9.29
CA MET A 39 19.59 15.42 9.30
C MET A 39 18.66 15.46 10.51
N ASN A 40 18.86 14.59 11.50
CA ASN A 40 18.06 14.57 12.73
C ASN A 40 17.95 15.97 13.38
N GLY A 41 16.71 16.39 13.66
CA GLY A 41 16.35 17.68 14.21
C GLY A 41 16.28 18.84 13.20
N GLN A 42 16.55 18.60 11.92
CA GLN A 42 16.46 19.62 10.87
C GLN A 42 15.07 19.66 10.24
N THR A 43 14.58 20.87 9.97
CA THR A 43 13.39 21.09 9.14
C THR A 43 13.80 21.21 7.68
N VAL A 44 13.24 20.36 6.82
CA VAL A 44 13.55 20.28 5.39
C VAL A 44 12.29 20.19 4.55
N THR A 45 12.42 20.40 3.24
CA THR A 45 11.36 20.15 2.26
C THR A 45 11.75 18.98 1.38
N ILE A 46 10.86 18.01 1.21
CA ILE A 46 11.03 16.84 0.33
C ILE A 46 9.96 16.84 -0.77
N SER A 47 10.20 16.12 -1.85
CA SER A 47 9.21 15.84 -2.89
C SER A 47 9.32 14.39 -3.34
N GLY A 48 8.19 13.69 -3.46
CA GLY A 48 8.16 12.27 -3.80
C GLY A 48 6.76 11.76 -4.09
N ILE A 49 6.63 10.44 -4.21
CA ILE A 49 5.39 9.71 -4.43
C ILE A 49 4.99 9.00 -3.14
N VAL A 50 3.72 9.09 -2.76
CA VAL A 50 3.16 8.32 -1.65
C VAL A 50 3.12 6.85 -2.02
N THR A 51 3.88 5.99 -1.33
CA THR A 51 3.95 4.55 -1.62
C THR A 51 3.03 3.72 -0.74
N ALA A 52 2.61 4.28 0.40
CA ALA A 52 1.57 3.70 1.22
C ALA A 52 0.80 4.81 1.92
N GLU A 53 -0.52 4.79 1.76
CA GLU A 53 -1.42 5.87 2.19
C GLU A 53 -1.85 5.76 3.66
N PRO A 54 -2.31 6.86 4.29
CA PRO A 54 -2.70 6.86 5.69
C PRO A 54 -3.80 5.84 6.05
N TYR A 55 -4.73 5.59 5.13
CA TYR A 55 -5.86 4.69 5.38
C TYR A 55 -5.42 3.27 5.75
N ALA A 56 -4.34 2.78 5.14
CA ALA A 56 -3.77 1.46 5.44
C ALA A 56 -3.32 1.33 6.91
N TYR A 57 -3.08 2.45 7.59
CA TYR A 57 -2.47 2.52 8.91
C TYR A 57 -3.29 3.34 9.90
N GLY A 58 -4.62 3.23 9.82
CA GLY A 58 -5.54 3.90 10.75
C GLY A 58 -5.46 5.43 10.70
N ASN A 59 -5.08 5.99 9.55
CA ASN A 59 -4.89 7.43 9.31
C ASN A 59 -3.83 8.09 10.22
N SER A 60 -2.88 7.32 10.74
CA SER A 60 -1.88 7.82 11.70
C SER A 60 -0.54 8.20 11.06
N TYR A 61 -0.18 7.59 9.93
CA TYR A 61 1.09 7.81 9.24
C TYR A 61 1.03 7.31 7.80
N PHE A 62 2.01 7.66 6.98
CA PHE A 62 2.13 7.20 5.59
C PHE A 62 3.59 7.16 5.14
N PHE A 63 3.86 6.66 3.94
CA PHE A 63 5.22 6.52 3.41
C PHE A 63 5.35 7.24 2.07
N VAL A 64 6.49 7.89 1.86
CA VAL A 64 6.83 8.61 0.63
C VAL A 64 8.18 8.14 0.11
N GLN A 65 8.31 8.00 -1.21
CA GLN A 65 9.57 7.70 -1.89
C GLN A 65 9.84 8.64 -3.05
N ASP A 66 11.10 9.01 -3.25
CA ASP A 66 11.53 9.86 -4.37
C ASP A 66 12.24 9.07 -5.49
N ASP A 67 12.56 7.79 -5.27
CA ASP A 67 13.22 6.91 -6.25
C ASP A 67 12.96 5.41 -6.01
N ASN A 68 13.24 4.56 -7.00
CA ASN A 68 13.24 3.09 -6.92
C ASN A 68 14.61 2.55 -6.47
N ALA A 69 15.10 3.00 -5.32
CA ALA A 69 16.42 2.65 -4.81
C ALA A 69 16.44 2.51 -3.27
N PRO A 70 17.43 1.82 -2.69
CA PRO A 70 17.68 1.91 -1.26
C PRO A 70 17.92 3.36 -0.82
N TRP A 71 17.51 3.68 0.40
CA TRP A 71 17.55 5.00 1.05
C TRP A 71 16.61 6.04 0.42
N SER A 72 15.63 5.64 -0.39
CA SER A 72 14.70 6.58 -1.04
C SER A 72 13.37 6.76 -0.29
N GLY A 73 13.13 6.00 0.77
CA GLY A 73 11.87 5.99 1.53
C GLY A 73 11.93 6.85 2.79
N ILE A 74 10.82 7.49 3.14
CA ILE A 74 10.67 8.21 4.41
C ILE A 74 9.31 7.89 5.05
N PHE A 75 9.36 7.58 6.33
CA PHE A 75 8.19 7.36 7.18
C PHE A 75 7.67 8.72 7.65
N VAL A 76 6.45 9.08 7.26
CA VAL A 76 5.82 10.35 7.67
C VAL A 76 4.86 10.08 8.80
N TYR A 77 5.27 10.44 10.02
CA TYR A 77 4.48 10.27 11.23
C TYR A 77 3.77 11.57 11.59
N ASP A 78 2.80 11.94 10.77
CA ASP A 78 1.92 13.07 11.01
C ASP A 78 0.60 12.86 10.28
N SER A 79 -0.47 13.44 10.82
CA SER A 79 -1.77 13.42 10.17
C SER A 79 -1.84 14.51 9.11
N ALA A 80 -2.27 14.17 7.90
CA ALA A 80 -2.72 15.18 6.95
C ALA A 80 -3.91 15.96 7.56
N PRO A 81 -4.06 17.27 7.28
CA PRO A 81 -5.27 18.01 7.60
C PRO A 81 -6.53 17.31 7.09
N ASP A 82 -7.64 17.40 7.82
CA ASP A 82 -8.91 16.70 7.49
C ASP A 82 -9.44 17.00 6.06
N ASP A 83 -9.05 18.13 5.47
CA ASP A 83 -9.44 18.54 4.12
C ASP A 83 -8.50 18.06 3.01
N ILE A 84 -7.38 17.42 3.37
CA ILE A 84 -6.40 16.86 2.44
C ILE A 84 -6.47 15.33 2.48
N LEU A 85 -6.96 14.76 1.38
CA LEU A 85 -6.91 13.32 1.15
C LEU A 85 -5.63 12.94 0.42
N ILE A 86 -4.68 12.34 1.14
CA ILE A 86 -3.44 11.79 0.58
C ILE A 86 -3.67 10.34 0.17
N ALA A 87 -3.41 10.03 -1.10
CA ALA A 87 -3.56 8.69 -1.67
C ALA A 87 -2.25 8.08 -2.12
N GLU A 88 -2.19 6.75 -2.18
CA GLU A 88 -1.09 6.05 -2.83
C GLU A 88 -0.95 6.50 -4.29
N GLY A 89 0.27 6.77 -4.73
CA GLY A 89 0.57 7.23 -6.09
C GLY A 89 0.44 8.74 -6.27
N ASP A 90 -0.02 9.49 -5.26
CA ASP A 90 0.01 10.94 -5.31
C ASP A 90 1.46 11.46 -5.21
N SER A 91 1.78 12.44 -6.04
CA SER A 91 3.02 13.21 -5.94
C SER A 91 2.83 14.35 -4.96
N VAL A 92 3.66 14.39 -3.93
CA VAL A 92 3.56 15.32 -2.81
C VAL A 92 4.86 16.10 -2.59
N THR A 93 4.72 17.34 -2.14
CA THR A 93 5.80 18.15 -1.58
C THR A 93 5.49 18.43 -0.13
N LEU A 94 6.39 18.03 0.78
CA LEU A 94 6.17 18.10 2.23
C LEU A 94 7.28 18.94 2.87
N THR A 95 6.93 19.77 3.87
CA THR A 95 7.91 20.44 4.73
C THR A 95 7.66 20.07 6.18
N GLY A 96 8.68 19.59 6.86
CA GLY A 96 8.60 19.03 8.21
C GLY A 96 9.98 18.80 8.79
N THR A 97 10.02 18.24 9.99
CA THR A 97 11.24 17.99 10.77
C THR A 97 11.60 16.52 10.72
N VAL A 98 12.88 16.24 10.49
CA VAL A 98 13.45 14.88 10.62
C VAL A 98 13.66 14.58 12.09
N GLU A 99 13.18 13.44 12.58
CA GLU A 99 13.33 12.98 13.96
C GLU A 99 13.77 11.52 13.97
N GLU A 100 14.77 11.20 14.81
CA GLU A 100 15.09 9.81 15.16
C GLU A 100 14.27 9.37 16.37
N LYS A 101 13.44 8.34 16.18
CA LYS A 101 12.64 7.81 17.30
C LYS A 101 12.26 6.36 17.13
N TYR A 102 12.37 5.62 18.23
CA TYR A 102 12.03 4.19 18.28
C TYR A 102 12.76 3.34 17.24
N GLY A 103 13.94 3.76 16.78
CA GLY A 103 14.73 3.07 15.77
C GLY A 103 14.27 3.31 14.34
N MET A 104 13.62 4.45 14.08
CA MET A 104 13.31 4.92 12.73
C MET A 104 13.61 6.41 12.56
N THR A 105 14.08 6.75 11.35
CA THR A 105 14.07 8.08 10.77
C THR A 105 12.65 8.43 10.35
N ARG A 106 12.04 9.42 11.00
CA ARG A 106 10.67 9.84 10.71
C ARG A 106 10.54 11.32 10.41
N PHE A 107 9.61 11.65 9.53
CA PHE A 107 9.24 13.00 9.18
C PHE A 107 8.01 13.41 9.99
N THR A 108 8.13 14.45 10.81
CA THR A 108 7.12 14.91 11.77
C THR A 108 6.92 16.43 11.67
N ASP A 109 5.99 16.98 12.44
CA ASP A 109 5.75 18.42 12.57
C ASP A 109 5.57 19.09 11.19
N LEU A 110 4.69 18.52 10.37
CA LEU A 110 4.45 19.00 9.02
C LEU A 110 3.89 20.43 9.07
N THR A 111 4.62 21.34 8.43
CA THR A 111 4.23 22.76 8.29
C THR A 111 3.64 23.06 6.91
N SER A 112 3.85 22.16 5.94
CA SER A 112 3.28 22.25 4.61
C SER A 112 3.11 20.87 3.99
N ILE A 113 1.94 20.64 3.39
CA ILE A 113 1.60 19.47 2.59
C ILE A 113 0.99 19.99 1.29
N VAL A 114 1.59 19.66 0.17
CA VAL A 114 1.07 20.01 -1.16
C VAL A 114 0.99 18.73 -1.98
N ILE A 115 -0.21 18.42 -2.49
CA ILE A 115 -0.39 17.38 -3.52
C ILE A 115 -0.16 18.06 -4.87
N GLU A 116 1.01 17.82 -5.46
CA GLU A 116 1.40 18.40 -6.75
C GLU A 116 0.57 17.79 -7.89
N LYS A 117 0.34 16.47 -7.82
CA LYS A 117 -0.43 15.73 -8.81
C LYS A 117 -0.95 14.41 -8.24
N LYS A 118 -2.21 14.09 -8.52
CA LYS A 118 -2.84 12.83 -8.10
C LYS A 118 -2.55 11.67 -9.04
N GLY A 119 -2.49 10.45 -8.49
CA GLY A 119 -2.45 9.20 -9.27
C GLY A 119 -1.31 9.13 -10.29
N VAL A 120 -0.13 9.65 -9.94
CA VAL A 120 1.07 9.61 -10.78
C VAL A 120 1.66 8.20 -10.82
N PHE A 121 1.66 7.53 -9.67
CA PHE A 121 2.38 6.26 -9.47
C PHE A 121 3.86 6.41 -9.86
N GLY A 122 4.53 5.30 -10.18
CA GLY A 122 5.90 5.30 -10.72
C GLY A 122 6.97 4.79 -9.76
N ILE A 123 6.61 4.55 -8.49
CA ILE A 123 7.45 3.77 -7.59
C ILE A 123 7.04 2.31 -7.65
N GLU A 124 7.98 1.44 -8.00
CA GLU A 124 7.79 -0.01 -8.04
C GLU A 124 8.44 -0.67 -6.83
N PRO A 125 7.85 -1.76 -6.28
CA PRO A 125 8.47 -2.47 -5.17
C PRO A 125 9.85 -3.03 -5.55
N ILE A 126 10.84 -2.81 -4.70
CA ILE A 126 12.17 -3.40 -4.86
C ILE A 126 12.11 -4.86 -4.41
N VAL A 127 12.50 -5.79 -5.28
CA VAL A 127 12.58 -7.21 -4.93
C VAL A 127 13.78 -7.44 -4.02
N VAL A 128 13.54 -8.05 -2.86
CA VAL A 128 14.54 -8.32 -1.82
C VAL A 128 14.45 -9.77 -1.33
N THR A 129 15.52 -10.26 -0.71
CA THR A 129 15.57 -11.52 0.05
C THR A 129 15.44 -11.24 1.55
N ALA A 130 15.06 -12.27 2.33
CA ALA A 130 14.85 -12.11 3.77
C ALA A 130 16.15 -11.70 4.48
N ASP A 131 17.31 -12.21 4.07
CA ASP A 131 18.61 -11.87 4.66
C ASP A 131 19.08 -10.42 4.38
N GLN A 132 18.44 -9.71 3.44
CA GLN A 132 18.69 -8.29 3.18
C GLN A 132 17.91 -7.38 4.13
N ILE A 133 16.71 -7.80 4.53
CA ILE A 133 15.76 -6.93 5.25
C ILE A 133 15.40 -7.40 6.65
N ALA A 134 15.80 -8.61 7.05
CA ALA A 134 15.59 -9.12 8.40
C ALA A 134 16.25 -8.22 9.45
N THR A 135 15.76 -8.30 10.68
CA THR A 135 16.29 -7.51 11.80
C THR A 135 17.77 -7.79 12.01
N GLY A 136 18.60 -6.75 11.90
CA GLY A 136 20.06 -6.85 12.03
C GLY A 136 20.79 -7.24 10.74
N ALA A 137 20.08 -7.39 9.62
CA ALA A 137 20.69 -7.52 8.31
C ALA A 137 21.50 -6.28 7.95
N ALA A 138 22.62 -6.46 7.24
CA ALA A 138 23.53 -5.38 6.89
C ALA A 138 22.90 -4.33 5.95
N GLU A 139 21.89 -4.72 5.18
CA GLU A 139 21.19 -3.86 4.23
C GLU A 139 19.84 -3.36 4.77
N SER A 140 19.37 -3.84 5.93
CA SER A 140 18.00 -3.57 6.40
C SER A 140 17.73 -2.08 6.56
N GLU A 141 18.73 -1.33 7.05
CA GLU A 141 18.63 0.11 7.25
C GLU A 141 18.39 0.84 5.93
N SER A 142 19.04 0.38 4.85
CA SER A 142 18.88 0.99 3.53
C SER A 142 17.50 0.79 2.92
N TYR A 143 16.70 -0.13 3.46
CA TYR A 143 15.34 -0.37 3.03
C TYR A 143 14.31 0.25 3.97
N GLU A 144 14.71 0.96 5.02
CA GLU A 144 13.79 1.66 5.91
C GLU A 144 12.83 2.56 5.11
N ALA A 145 11.52 2.39 5.35
CA ALA A 145 10.44 3.10 4.67
C ALA A 145 10.38 2.91 3.14
N VAL A 146 11.18 2.00 2.57
CA VAL A 146 11.18 1.66 1.14
C VAL A 146 10.15 0.57 0.88
N LEU A 147 9.37 0.72 -0.19
CA LEU A 147 8.44 -0.26 -0.72
C LEU A 147 9.23 -1.47 -1.25
N VAL A 148 9.15 -2.58 -0.54
CA VAL A 148 9.84 -3.82 -0.86
C VAL A 148 8.84 -4.90 -1.25
N GLN A 149 9.35 -5.92 -1.94
CA GLN A 149 8.62 -7.14 -2.24
C GLN A 149 9.50 -8.36 -2.02
N ILE A 150 9.05 -9.30 -1.19
CA ILE A 150 9.66 -10.63 -1.09
C ILE A 150 8.82 -11.62 -1.89
N ARG A 151 9.45 -12.62 -2.52
CA ARG A 151 8.82 -13.57 -3.44
C ARG A 151 9.11 -15.02 -3.06
N ASP A 152 8.19 -15.90 -3.44
CA ASP A 152 8.32 -17.36 -3.34
C ASP A 152 8.73 -17.83 -1.93
N VAL A 153 8.03 -17.32 -0.91
CA VAL A 153 8.34 -17.57 0.50
C VAL A 153 7.49 -18.68 1.09
N ALA A 154 8.01 -19.32 2.13
CA ALA A 154 7.27 -20.22 3.00
C ALA A 154 6.78 -19.48 4.26
N VAL A 155 5.61 -19.88 4.78
CA VAL A 155 5.14 -19.39 6.09
C VAL A 155 6.02 -20.02 7.18
N ALA A 156 6.79 -19.19 7.90
CA ALA A 156 7.69 -19.64 8.95
C ALA A 156 6.93 -19.84 10.28
N ASN A 157 6.17 -18.82 10.70
CA ASN A 157 5.24 -18.90 11.82
C ASN A 157 3.95 -18.14 11.47
N PRO A 158 2.77 -18.79 11.43
CA PRO A 158 1.51 -18.13 11.13
C PRO A 158 0.94 -17.26 12.27
N ASP A 159 1.55 -17.29 13.47
CA ASP A 159 1.14 -16.47 14.62
C ASP A 159 2.35 -16.14 15.49
N GLU A 160 2.92 -14.96 15.26
CA GLU A 160 4.00 -14.38 16.08
C GLU A 160 3.43 -13.53 17.24
N GLY A 161 2.10 -13.53 17.41
CA GLY A 161 1.37 -12.71 18.35
C GLY A 161 0.97 -11.35 17.78
N TYR A 162 0.03 -10.67 18.44
CA TYR A 162 -0.43 -9.31 18.07
C TYR A 162 -0.94 -9.12 16.63
N GLY A 163 -1.29 -10.22 15.96
CA GLY A 163 -1.72 -10.22 14.56
C GLY A 163 -0.56 -10.25 13.54
N GLU A 164 0.68 -10.37 14.02
CA GLU A 164 1.89 -10.50 13.22
C GLU A 164 2.19 -11.97 12.93
N TRP A 165 2.94 -12.21 11.86
CA TRP A 165 3.34 -13.54 11.41
C TRP A 165 4.62 -13.42 10.58
N SER A 166 5.30 -14.53 10.30
CA SER A 166 6.61 -14.49 9.66
C SER A 166 6.72 -15.44 8.47
N VAL A 167 7.63 -15.09 7.54
CA VAL A 167 7.94 -15.87 6.35
C VAL A 167 9.44 -16.05 6.18
N THR A 168 9.83 -17.07 5.43
CA THR A 168 11.22 -17.34 5.07
C THR A 168 11.34 -17.70 3.60
N ASP A 169 12.38 -17.20 2.93
CA ASP A 169 12.83 -17.64 1.61
C ASP A 169 13.97 -18.68 1.70
N GLY A 170 14.33 -19.09 2.93
CA GLY A 170 15.43 -20.00 3.23
C GLY A 170 16.76 -19.32 3.53
N THR A 171 16.92 -18.02 3.31
CA THR A 171 18.14 -17.28 3.70
C THR A 171 18.02 -16.71 5.11
N ASP A 172 16.84 -16.20 5.47
CA ASP A 172 16.49 -15.76 6.82
C ASP A 172 14.95 -15.77 7.03
N THR A 173 14.46 -15.22 8.13
CA THR A 173 13.04 -14.99 8.42
C THR A 173 12.75 -13.51 8.51
N VAL A 174 11.67 -13.06 7.87
CA VAL A 174 11.16 -11.69 7.98
C VAL A 174 9.75 -11.69 8.58
N MET A 175 9.49 -10.70 9.43
CA MET A 175 8.19 -10.48 10.04
C MET A 175 7.27 -9.70 9.08
N ILE A 176 5.99 -10.02 9.10
CA ILE A 176 4.93 -9.32 8.39
C ILE A 176 4.08 -8.62 9.44
N ASP A 177 3.92 -7.32 9.28
CA ASP A 177 3.17 -6.48 10.22
C ASP A 177 1.68 -6.82 10.19
N ASN A 178 0.97 -6.44 11.25
CA ASN A 178 -0.47 -6.61 11.29
C ASN A 178 -1.19 -5.58 10.39
N GLY A 179 -2.42 -5.89 9.99
CA GLY A 179 -3.21 -4.98 9.14
C GLY A 179 -4.48 -5.62 8.57
N ASP A 180 -5.32 -4.79 7.96
CA ASP A 180 -6.59 -5.20 7.35
C ASP A 180 -6.41 -5.67 5.89
N TYR A 181 -5.42 -6.52 5.64
CA TYR A 181 -5.15 -7.12 4.32
C TYR A 181 -5.87 -8.46 4.10
N TYR A 182 -6.71 -8.91 5.05
CA TYR A 182 -7.59 -10.09 4.93
C TYR A 182 -6.88 -11.36 4.46
N PHE A 183 -5.76 -11.71 5.08
CA PHE A 183 -4.97 -12.91 4.77
C PHE A 183 -4.83 -13.79 6.00
N TRP A 184 -4.94 -15.11 5.81
CA TRP A 184 -4.89 -16.10 6.88
C TRP A 184 -3.67 -17.01 6.71
N PRO A 185 -2.50 -16.67 7.27
CA PRO A 185 -1.23 -17.36 6.98
C PRO A 185 -1.24 -18.84 7.38
N ALA A 186 -2.01 -19.21 8.41
CA ALA A 186 -2.15 -20.61 8.84
C ALA A 186 -2.66 -21.55 7.74
N GLU A 187 -3.39 -21.05 6.75
CA GLU A 187 -3.96 -21.83 5.64
C GLU A 187 -2.96 -22.13 4.52
N TYR A 188 -1.75 -21.56 4.55
CA TYR A 188 -0.77 -21.66 3.47
C TYR A 188 0.53 -22.30 3.95
N ASP A 189 1.19 -23.02 3.05
CA ASP A 189 2.59 -23.43 3.21
C ASP A 189 3.52 -22.43 2.51
N SER A 190 3.11 -21.92 1.34
CA SER A 190 3.87 -20.95 0.56
C SER A 190 3.01 -19.79 0.07
N ILE A 191 3.68 -18.70 -0.27
CA ILE A 191 3.11 -17.44 -0.73
C ILE A 191 3.95 -16.95 -1.90
N LYS A 192 3.30 -16.45 -2.96
CA LYS A 192 4.00 -16.03 -4.18
C LYS A 192 4.73 -14.71 -3.99
N SER A 193 4.09 -13.74 -3.34
CA SER A 193 4.75 -12.49 -2.99
C SER A 193 4.03 -11.74 -1.89
N ILE A 194 4.79 -10.95 -1.14
CA ILE A 194 4.30 -10.01 -0.13
C ILE A 194 4.97 -8.66 -0.40
N THR A 195 4.17 -7.60 -0.43
CA THR A 195 4.62 -6.23 -0.75
C THR A 195 4.27 -5.29 0.39
N GLY A 196 5.10 -4.28 0.63
CA GLY A 196 4.81 -3.24 1.60
C GLY A 196 6.07 -2.43 1.92
N PRO A 197 5.93 -1.23 2.52
CA PRO A 197 7.07 -0.53 3.09
C PRO A 197 7.75 -1.38 4.18
N LEU A 198 9.08 -1.32 4.26
CA LEU A 198 9.79 -1.89 5.41
C LEU A 198 9.67 -0.94 6.61
N HIS A 199 9.01 -1.39 7.65
CA HIS A 199 8.74 -0.67 8.88
C HIS A 199 9.57 -1.25 10.03
N TYR A 200 9.80 -0.47 11.09
CA TYR A 200 10.44 -0.95 12.30
C TYR A 200 9.69 -0.47 13.53
N ASP A 201 9.31 -1.44 14.36
CA ASP A 201 8.74 -1.20 15.67
C ASP A 201 8.98 -2.44 16.56
N TYR A 202 8.86 -2.26 17.88
CA TYR A 202 9.02 -3.33 18.86
C TYR A 202 10.29 -4.21 18.71
N ASN A 203 11.37 -3.61 18.19
CA ASN A 203 12.65 -4.27 17.88
C ASN A 203 12.61 -5.27 16.72
N ASN A 204 11.73 -5.09 15.75
CA ASN A 204 11.66 -5.95 14.58
C ASN A 204 11.48 -5.13 13.29
N ARG A 205 12.22 -5.48 12.24
CA ARG A 205 11.99 -5.03 10.87
C ARG A 205 10.87 -5.88 10.28
N LYS A 206 9.85 -5.22 9.73
CA LYS A 206 8.65 -5.87 9.21
C LYS A 206 8.29 -5.33 7.85
N ILE A 207 7.81 -6.19 6.96
CA ILE A 207 7.07 -5.69 5.79
C ILE A 207 5.67 -5.31 6.29
N ALA A 208 5.19 -4.11 5.95
CA ALA A 208 3.86 -3.64 6.32
C ALA A 208 2.91 -3.63 5.09
N PRO A 209 2.23 -4.74 4.76
CA PRO A 209 1.28 -4.77 3.66
C PRO A 209 0.21 -3.71 3.84
N ARG A 210 -0.09 -2.99 2.77
CA ARG A 210 -0.99 -1.83 2.79
C ARG A 210 -2.44 -2.30 2.74
N ILE A 211 -2.70 -3.30 1.92
CA ILE A 211 -4.04 -3.79 1.57
C ILE A 211 -4.00 -5.25 1.13
N ALA A 212 -5.16 -5.87 0.86
CA ALA A 212 -5.25 -7.25 0.40
C ALA A 212 -4.48 -7.50 -0.90
N TYR A 213 -4.36 -6.49 -1.78
CA TYR A 213 -3.60 -6.56 -3.02
C TYR A 213 -2.14 -6.96 -2.83
N ASP A 214 -1.52 -6.58 -1.72
CA ASP A 214 -0.09 -6.74 -1.49
C ASP A 214 0.37 -8.17 -1.21
N ILE A 215 -0.57 -9.09 -0.94
CA ILE A 215 -0.27 -10.50 -0.70
C ILE A 215 -0.83 -11.35 -1.85
N VAL A 216 0.08 -11.98 -2.59
CA VAL A 216 -0.27 -12.90 -3.68
C VAL A 216 -0.20 -14.33 -3.19
N GLU A 217 -1.35 -15.01 -3.19
CA GLU A 217 -1.47 -16.32 -2.53
C GLU A 217 -0.67 -17.42 -3.25
N GLY A 218 -0.14 -18.33 -2.45
CA GLY A 218 0.29 -19.65 -2.93
C GLY A 218 -0.88 -20.64 -2.95
N VAL A 219 -0.56 -21.93 -2.99
CA VAL A 219 -1.57 -23.00 -2.88
C VAL A 219 -1.91 -23.19 -1.40
N LYS A 220 -3.20 -23.15 -1.05
CA LYS A 220 -3.65 -23.47 0.32
C LYS A 220 -3.32 -24.92 0.67
N LYS A 221 -3.07 -25.18 1.95
CA LYS A 221 -2.88 -26.53 2.49
C LYS A 221 -4.04 -27.44 2.08
N GLY A 222 -3.71 -28.58 1.49
CA GLY A 222 -4.70 -29.56 1.03
C GLY A 222 -5.46 -29.20 -0.25
N GLN A 223 -5.05 -28.14 -0.96
CA GLN A 223 -5.56 -27.79 -2.29
C GLN A 223 -4.51 -28.09 -3.37
N ASP A 224 -4.94 -28.12 -4.63
CA ASP A 224 -4.09 -28.35 -5.81
C ASP A 224 -3.94 -27.10 -6.69
N LYS A 225 -4.64 -26.00 -6.35
CA LYS A 225 -4.66 -24.74 -7.11
C LYS A 225 -4.51 -23.53 -6.19
N THR A 226 -4.05 -22.43 -6.78
CA THR A 226 -4.12 -21.10 -6.16
C THR A 226 -5.51 -20.54 -6.37
N TYR A 227 -6.14 -20.11 -5.28
CA TYR A 227 -7.39 -19.34 -5.31
C TYR A 227 -7.08 -17.90 -4.94
N THR A 228 -7.44 -16.96 -5.82
CA THR A 228 -7.39 -15.53 -5.54
C THR A 228 -8.44 -15.21 -4.48
N ARG A 229 -8.05 -14.53 -3.40
CA ARG A 229 -9.00 -14.02 -2.40
C ARG A 229 -9.92 -12.97 -3.02
N ILE A 230 -11.21 -13.01 -2.68
CA ILE A 230 -12.19 -12.06 -3.24
C ILE A 230 -11.86 -10.62 -2.84
N GLN A 231 -11.39 -10.41 -1.62
CA GLN A 231 -10.94 -9.10 -1.13
C GLN A 231 -9.81 -8.53 -1.99
N ARG A 232 -8.91 -9.37 -2.52
CA ARG A 232 -7.86 -8.91 -3.45
C ARG A 232 -8.41 -8.37 -4.77
N ILE A 233 -9.58 -8.85 -5.19
CA ILE A 233 -10.26 -8.42 -6.42
C ILE A 233 -11.16 -7.22 -6.16
N GLN A 234 -11.77 -7.12 -4.96
CA GLN A 234 -12.86 -6.19 -4.70
C GLN A 234 -12.46 -4.95 -3.88
N GLN A 235 -11.32 -4.97 -3.18
CA GLN A 235 -10.92 -3.83 -2.35
C GLN A 235 -10.68 -2.58 -3.20
N VAL A 236 -11.23 -1.44 -2.76
CA VAL A 236 -11.17 -0.14 -3.46
C VAL A 236 -10.35 0.87 -2.68
N ARG A 237 -9.84 1.91 -3.38
CA ARG A 237 -9.02 2.99 -2.80
C ARG A 237 -9.75 3.84 -1.79
N TYR A 238 -10.81 4.46 -2.27
CA TYR A 238 -11.68 5.29 -1.48
C TYR A 238 -13.09 4.89 -1.81
N SER A 239 -13.81 4.34 -0.84
CA SER A 239 -15.24 4.15 -0.99
C SER A 239 -15.95 5.38 -0.46
N ASP A 240 -16.20 6.35 -1.33
CA ASP A 240 -17.05 7.49 -1.02
C ASP A 240 -18.49 7.18 -1.42
N LEU A 241 -19.09 6.18 -0.77
CA LEU A 241 -20.45 5.64 -1.00
C LEU A 241 -21.57 6.70 -1.13
N VAL A 242 -21.31 7.96 -0.76
CA VAL A 242 -22.25 9.08 -0.78
C VAL A 242 -22.20 9.89 -2.10
N LYS A 243 -21.25 9.65 -3.02
CA LYS A 243 -21.09 10.42 -4.27
C LYS A 243 -21.06 9.60 -5.57
N ALA A 244 -21.44 8.33 -5.54
CA ALA A 244 -21.46 7.44 -6.71
C ALA A 244 -22.28 7.92 -7.94
N GLY A 245 -23.00 9.04 -7.85
CA GLY A 245 -23.66 9.69 -8.98
C GLY A 245 -22.83 10.75 -9.72
N GLU A 246 -21.64 11.10 -9.22
CA GLU A 246 -20.80 12.19 -9.74
C GLU A 246 -19.48 11.70 -10.36
N ASP A 247 -18.90 10.61 -9.84
CA ASP A 247 -17.66 10.02 -10.34
C ASP A 247 -17.71 8.49 -10.20
N ALA A 248 -17.27 7.78 -11.25
CA ALA A 248 -17.14 6.32 -11.27
C ALA A 248 -15.66 5.87 -11.22
N GLU A 249 -14.72 6.82 -11.18
CA GLU A 249 -13.27 6.56 -11.10
C GLU A 249 -12.80 6.30 -9.66
N SER A 250 -13.51 6.80 -8.62
CA SER A 250 -13.14 6.60 -7.21
C SER A 250 -13.42 5.19 -6.68
N ASP A 251 -14.51 4.55 -7.14
CA ASP A 251 -14.98 3.23 -6.69
C ASP A 251 -14.41 2.07 -7.53
N ALA A 252 -13.14 2.14 -7.90
CA ALA A 252 -12.45 1.09 -8.65
C ALA A 252 -11.57 0.22 -7.74
N SER A 253 -11.45 -1.06 -8.13
CA SER A 253 -10.59 -2.02 -7.43
C SER A 253 -9.11 -1.63 -7.48
N TYR A 254 -8.38 -1.92 -6.41
CA TYR A 254 -6.91 -1.86 -6.33
C TYR A 254 -6.20 -2.87 -7.22
N LEU A 255 -6.91 -3.84 -7.77
CA LEU A 255 -6.39 -4.79 -8.73
C LEU A 255 -6.14 -4.08 -10.08
N VAL A 256 -5.02 -3.38 -10.18
CA VAL A 256 -4.57 -2.76 -11.43
C VAL A 256 -3.84 -3.81 -12.26
N ARG A 257 -4.31 -4.03 -13.48
CA ARG A 257 -3.71 -4.98 -14.43
C ARG A 257 -3.08 -4.21 -15.56
N GLU A 258 -1.94 -4.68 -16.05
CA GLU A 258 -1.31 -4.09 -17.23
C GLU A 258 -2.26 -4.12 -18.43
N ALA A 259 -2.18 -3.10 -19.28
CA ALA A 259 -3.01 -3.03 -20.47
C ALA A 259 -2.76 -4.25 -21.37
N GLY A 260 -3.80 -5.07 -21.57
CA GLY A 260 -3.73 -6.30 -22.37
C GLY A 260 -3.45 -7.57 -21.57
N ASP A 261 -3.30 -7.48 -20.23
CA ASP A 261 -3.27 -8.66 -19.38
C ASP A 261 -4.63 -9.38 -19.39
N SER A 262 -4.65 -10.57 -19.98
CA SER A 262 -5.82 -11.44 -20.08
C SER A 262 -5.70 -12.69 -19.20
N SER A 263 -4.79 -12.70 -18.22
CA SER A 263 -4.69 -13.80 -17.26
C SER A 263 -6.02 -13.97 -16.50
N LEU A 264 -6.39 -15.22 -16.25
CA LEU A 264 -7.63 -15.53 -15.54
C LEU A 264 -7.32 -15.72 -14.06
N MET A 265 -8.27 -15.37 -13.21
CA MET A 265 -8.21 -15.62 -11.77
C MET A 265 -9.20 -16.71 -11.40
N THR A 266 -8.76 -17.68 -10.62
CA THR A 266 -9.64 -18.67 -10.03
C THR A 266 -10.03 -18.21 -8.64
N VAL A 267 -11.32 -18.18 -8.34
CA VAL A 267 -11.86 -17.87 -7.02
C VAL A 267 -12.73 -19.03 -6.54
N ARG A 268 -12.79 -19.21 -5.22
CA ARG A 268 -13.66 -20.19 -4.57
C ARG A 268 -14.35 -19.53 -3.39
N GLY A 269 -15.63 -19.83 -3.20
CA GLY A 269 -16.40 -19.24 -2.12
C GLY A 269 -17.76 -19.89 -1.95
N THR A 270 -18.48 -19.41 -0.94
CA THR A 270 -19.82 -19.87 -0.59
C THR A 270 -20.85 -19.01 -1.29
N VAL A 271 -21.81 -19.62 -1.98
CA VAL A 271 -22.93 -18.93 -2.60
C VAL A 271 -23.79 -18.29 -1.51
N THR A 272 -23.97 -16.97 -1.58
CA THR A 272 -24.80 -16.18 -0.65
C THR A 272 -26.04 -15.60 -1.33
N MET A 273 -25.98 -15.38 -2.65
CA MET A 273 -27.14 -15.07 -3.48
C MET A 273 -27.28 -16.15 -4.56
N PRO A 274 -28.36 -16.95 -4.56
CA PRO A 274 -28.53 -18.06 -5.48
C PRO A 274 -28.78 -17.61 -6.92
N THR A 275 -28.67 -18.56 -7.84
CA THR A 275 -29.07 -18.35 -9.24
C THR A 275 -30.58 -18.19 -9.36
N GLY A 276 -31.05 -17.38 -10.31
CA GLY A 276 -32.46 -17.29 -10.69
C GLY A 276 -33.31 -16.33 -9.86
N ILE A 277 -32.78 -15.69 -8.81
CA ILE A 277 -33.51 -14.65 -8.06
C ILE A 277 -33.22 -13.22 -8.52
N SER A 278 -32.07 -12.98 -9.15
CA SER A 278 -31.63 -11.66 -9.61
C SER A 278 -31.78 -11.55 -11.13
N TYR A 279 -32.26 -10.39 -11.60
CA TYR A 279 -32.43 -10.17 -13.04
C TYR A 279 -31.09 -10.23 -13.79
N ALA A 280 -30.99 -11.14 -14.74
CA ALA A 280 -29.79 -11.42 -15.53
C ALA A 280 -30.03 -11.36 -17.06
N GLY A 281 -31.22 -10.92 -17.50
CA GLY A 281 -31.63 -11.05 -18.91
C GLY A 281 -31.66 -12.52 -19.33
N ASN A 282 -30.95 -12.86 -20.41
CA ASN A 282 -30.78 -14.25 -20.87
C ASN A 282 -29.65 -15.02 -20.16
N GLY A 283 -28.86 -14.32 -19.35
CA GLY A 283 -27.71 -14.89 -18.65
C GLY A 283 -28.05 -15.44 -17.28
N ILE A 284 -27.02 -15.70 -16.49
CA ILE A 284 -27.10 -16.22 -15.13
C ILE A 284 -26.24 -15.36 -14.19
N LYS A 285 -26.76 -15.13 -12.98
CA LYS A 285 -26.09 -14.36 -11.92
C LYS A 285 -26.22 -15.07 -10.59
N PHE A 286 -25.19 -14.93 -9.78
CA PHE A 286 -25.17 -15.30 -8.36
C PHE A 286 -24.10 -14.45 -7.66
N ILE A 287 -24.10 -14.48 -6.33
CA ILE A 287 -23.02 -13.91 -5.52
C ILE A 287 -22.42 -15.04 -4.71
N LEU A 288 -21.10 -15.10 -4.72
CA LEU A 288 -20.31 -15.91 -3.80
C LEU A 288 -19.53 -15.00 -2.86
N SER A 289 -19.27 -15.49 -1.66
CA SER A 289 -18.55 -14.79 -0.61
C SER A 289 -17.42 -15.65 -0.04
N ASP A 290 -16.34 -14.99 0.37
CA ASP A 290 -15.26 -15.64 1.10
C ASP A 290 -15.80 -16.15 2.45
N PRO A 291 -15.46 -17.39 2.86
CA PRO A 291 -15.98 -17.98 4.10
C PRO A 291 -15.59 -17.20 5.36
N HIS A 292 -14.52 -16.41 5.33
CA HIS A 292 -14.14 -15.54 6.44
C HIS A 292 -14.97 -14.25 6.51
N GLY A 293 -15.65 -13.89 5.42
CA GLY A 293 -16.45 -12.67 5.32
C GLY A 293 -15.60 -11.39 5.43
N GLY A 294 -16.18 -10.36 6.02
CA GLY A 294 -15.59 -9.03 6.13
C GLY A 294 -15.86 -8.12 4.93
N PRO A 295 -15.34 -6.89 4.93
CA PRO A 295 -15.42 -5.98 3.79
C PRO A 295 -14.86 -6.60 2.51
N TRP A 296 -15.45 -6.25 1.36
CA TRP A 296 -15.02 -6.70 0.03
C TRP A 296 -14.97 -8.22 -0.18
N SER A 297 -15.62 -9.00 0.69
CA SER A 297 -15.55 -10.46 0.67
C SER A 297 -16.53 -11.12 -0.30
N ALA A 298 -17.33 -10.35 -1.05
CA ALA A 298 -18.34 -10.89 -1.95
C ALA A 298 -18.15 -10.34 -3.37
N ILE A 299 -18.37 -11.18 -4.38
CA ILE A 299 -18.30 -10.78 -5.79
C ILE A 299 -19.53 -11.29 -6.53
N LEU A 300 -20.08 -10.43 -7.40
CA LEU A 300 -21.16 -10.82 -8.28
C LEU A 300 -20.58 -11.50 -9.53
N SER A 301 -21.02 -12.73 -9.78
CA SER A 301 -20.75 -13.42 -11.03
C SER A 301 -21.88 -13.16 -12.02
N TYR A 302 -21.52 -12.90 -13.28
CA TYR A 302 -22.44 -12.85 -14.41
C TYR A 302 -21.84 -13.62 -15.58
N ASN A 303 -22.66 -14.44 -16.23
CA ASN A 303 -22.34 -14.99 -17.54
C ASN A 303 -23.55 -14.86 -18.48
N ALA A 304 -23.29 -14.54 -19.75
CA ALA A 304 -24.32 -14.44 -20.78
C ALA A 304 -24.89 -15.81 -21.18
N ASP A 305 -24.10 -16.88 -21.05
CA ASP A 305 -24.56 -18.26 -21.18
C ASP A 305 -25.18 -18.72 -19.86
N SER A 306 -26.51 -18.81 -19.81
CA SER A 306 -27.25 -19.23 -18.62
C SER A 306 -27.09 -20.71 -18.27
N THR A 307 -26.45 -21.50 -19.13
CA THR A 307 -26.24 -22.94 -18.91
C THR A 307 -24.88 -23.28 -18.30
N ILE A 308 -23.97 -22.30 -18.19
CA ILE A 308 -22.60 -22.53 -17.72
C ILE A 308 -22.52 -22.88 -16.23
N TYR A 309 -23.51 -22.49 -15.44
CA TYR A 309 -23.61 -22.81 -14.02
C TYR A 309 -24.84 -23.66 -13.73
N PRO A 310 -24.76 -24.59 -12.75
CA PRO A 310 -25.93 -25.30 -12.27
C PRO A 310 -26.87 -24.36 -11.49
N VAL A 311 -28.01 -24.88 -11.05
CA VAL A 311 -28.82 -24.20 -10.04
C VAL A 311 -28.04 -24.22 -8.73
N LEU A 312 -27.69 -23.03 -8.23
CA LEU A 312 -26.96 -22.84 -6.98
C LEU A 312 -27.90 -22.35 -5.88
N PHE A 313 -27.71 -22.86 -4.68
CA PHE A 313 -28.42 -22.49 -3.45
C PHE A 313 -27.49 -21.78 -2.46
N PRO A 314 -28.03 -20.98 -1.53
CA PRO A 314 -27.22 -20.43 -0.45
C PRO A 314 -26.53 -21.55 0.35
N GLY A 315 -25.23 -21.42 0.57
CA GLY A 315 -24.41 -22.42 1.25
C GLY A 315 -23.71 -23.42 0.33
N ASP A 316 -24.06 -23.47 -0.96
CA ASP A 316 -23.26 -24.23 -1.93
C ASP A 316 -21.87 -23.62 -2.06
N GLU A 317 -20.86 -24.47 -2.22
CA GLU A 317 -19.50 -24.03 -2.52
C GLU A 317 -19.26 -24.10 -4.04
N ILE A 318 -18.64 -23.06 -4.59
CA ILE A 318 -18.36 -22.99 -6.02
C ILE A 318 -16.94 -22.49 -6.28
N GLU A 319 -16.30 -23.08 -7.30
CA GLU A 319 -15.07 -22.60 -7.92
C GLU A 319 -15.42 -22.00 -9.30
N MET A 320 -14.89 -20.82 -9.61
CA MET A 320 -15.00 -20.22 -10.93
C MET A 320 -13.68 -19.59 -11.36
N THR A 321 -13.43 -19.59 -12.67
CA THR A 321 -12.25 -18.97 -13.27
C THR A 321 -12.70 -18.01 -14.36
N GLY A 322 -12.18 -16.78 -14.35
CA GLY A 322 -12.55 -15.72 -15.29
C GLY A 322 -11.66 -14.51 -15.21
#